data_AF-A0A372QMI5-F1
#
_entry.id   AF-A0A372QMI5-F1
#
_cell.length_a   1.000
_cell.length_b   1.000
_cell.length_c   1.000
_cell.angle_alpha   90.00
_cell.angle_beta   90.00
_cell.angle_gamma   90.00
#
_symmetry.space_group_name_H-M   'P 1'
#
loop_
_entity.id
_entity.type
_entity.pdbx_description
1 polymer ?
#
loop_
_entity_poly.entity_id
_entity_poly.type
_entity_poly.pdbx_seq_one_letter_code
_entity_poly.pdbx_strand_id
1 'polypeptide(L)'
;MNWQSSTRVLFHIGDFPPHGRRFTTLEDNYPDGDPNGLTAENVLEKMQSKNILYFFGKITNYTEKMLKIFRSIIGEFPVFDLVGGDPIKLLDKFVKATLSSITYAVSLTSIIGSKTKDIYSLQQKKLDMNSNEPDWNILPLQEGVVMWYHIPDTLDELKDSNYFDKSNLFSESFSFKIASQPFSAGVEKCAYFAFDIKSNPAKNMVMKEYLYVGRNDPFEKYLEAVEVSTVAHFLATKFNLIAEQKSIPKINFLYAKLLRCGTIDLCTRYYTIELRLKDTDYKRFNTNTGVIVELRPALEAFSHFTYVYTKGYLVVCDLQGIEVNDKFLLTDPAIHCIDSLRFGRTNLGEKGINQLFLANHRCNDICKKLKLRHIN
;
A
#
# COMPACT_ATOMS: atom_id res chain seq x y z
N MET A 1 0.98 -20.56 22.75
CA MET A 1 0.88 -19.84 21.46
C MET A 1 1.67 -20.61 20.40
N ASN A 2 1.09 -21.70 19.87
CA ASN A 2 1.77 -22.62 18.93
C ASN A 2 1.23 -22.46 17.49
N TRP A 3 0.90 -21.24 17.09
CA TRP A 3 0.29 -20.96 15.78
C TRP A 3 1.30 -21.16 14.64
N GLN A 4 0.90 -21.87 13.58
CA GLN A 4 1.79 -22.35 12.52
C GLN A 4 1.72 -21.57 11.20
N SER A 5 0.72 -20.69 11.02
CA SER A 5 0.59 -19.87 9.80
C SER A 5 1.74 -18.85 9.65
N SER A 6 2.08 -18.50 8.40
CA SER A 6 3.03 -17.43 8.07
C SER A 6 2.50 -16.05 8.52
N THR A 7 1.21 -15.81 8.33
CA THR A 7 0.49 -14.63 8.83
C THR A 7 -0.29 -15.00 10.09
N ARG A 8 0.03 -14.35 11.20
CA ARG A 8 -0.59 -14.56 12.51
C ARG A 8 -1.05 -13.22 13.06
N VAL A 9 -2.34 -13.09 13.29
CA VAL A 9 -2.97 -11.83 13.68
C VAL A 9 -3.80 -12.06 14.94
N LEU A 10 -3.65 -11.19 15.94
CA LEU A 10 -4.54 -11.11 17.09
C LEU A 10 -5.27 -9.78 17.07
N PHE A 11 -6.60 -9.85 16.98
CA PHE A 11 -7.48 -8.71 17.27
C PHE A 11 -7.90 -8.75 18.73
N HIS A 12 -7.48 -7.76 19.50
CA HIS A 12 -7.93 -7.56 20.87
C HIS A 12 -8.92 -6.40 20.89
N ILE A 13 -10.19 -6.70 21.13
CA ILE A 13 -11.23 -5.70 21.25
C ILE A 13 -11.48 -5.47 22.74
N GLY A 14 -11.31 -4.24 23.21
CA GLY A 14 -11.41 -3.93 24.63
C GLY A 14 -12.26 -2.69 24.89
N ASP A 15 -13.11 -2.81 25.89
CA ASP A 15 -13.91 -1.75 26.50
C ASP A 15 -13.32 -1.30 27.86
N PHE A 16 -12.51 -2.13 28.51
CA PHE A 16 -11.86 -1.84 29.79
C PHE A 16 -10.40 -2.33 29.84
N PRO A 17 -9.52 -1.68 30.64
CA PRO A 17 -8.14 -2.13 30.85
C PRO A 17 -8.08 -3.40 31.73
N PRO A 18 -6.96 -4.15 31.71
CA PRO A 18 -6.75 -5.29 32.59
C PRO A 18 -6.54 -4.85 34.05
N HIS A 19 -6.63 -5.82 34.96
CA HIS A 19 -6.35 -5.64 36.38
C HIS A 19 -4.95 -5.06 36.65
N GLY A 20 -4.86 -4.22 37.67
CA GLY A 20 -3.65 -3.57 38.15
C GLY A 20 -3.75 -2.05 38.14
N ARG A 21 -3.40 -1.41 39.27
CA ARG A 21 -3.32 0.08 39.42
C ARG A 21 -2.43 0.76 38.37
N ARG A 22 -1.51 0.00 37.78
CA ARG A 22 -0.68 0.48 36.68
C ARG A 22 -1.51 0.82 35.45
N PHE A 23 -2.55 0.04 35.14
CA PHE A 23 -3.35 0.21 33.92
C PHE A 23 -4.56 1.14 34.09
N THR A 24 -5.05 1.33 35.32
CA THR A 24 -6.22 2.15 35.58
C THR A 24 -6.19 2.80 36.97
N THR A 25 -6.96 3.87 37.15
CA THR A 25 -7.27 4.46 38.46
C THR A 25 -8.70 4.16 38.90
N LEU A 26 -9.42 3.36 38.11
CA LEU A 26 -10.77 2.90 38.42
C LEU A 26 -10.73 1.84 39.54
N GLU A 27 -11.88 1.60 40.15
CA GLU A 27 -12.04 0.53 41.15
C GLU A 27 -11.71 -0.83 40.51
N ASP A 28 -10.91 -1.62 41.22
CA ASP A 28 -10.35 -2.87 40.72
C ASP A 28 -10.28 -3.90 41.85
N ASN A 29 -10.87 -5.07 41.61
CA ASN A 29 -10.88 -6.19 42.54
C ASN A 29 -9.49 -6.86 42.67
N TYR A 30 -8.61 -6.64 41.70
CA TYR A 30 -7.25 -7.19 41.69
C TYR A 30 -6.22 -6.08 41.43
N PRO A 31 -6.09 -5.12 42.37
CA PRO A 31 -5.31 -3.91 42.15
C PRO A 31 -3.80 -4.16 41.98
N ASP A 32 -3.31 -5.32 42.42
CA ASP A 32 -1.90 -5.73 42.31
C ASP A 32 -1.62 -6.55 41.05
N GLY A 33 -2.62 -6.75 40.17
CA GLY A 33 -2.49 -7.45 38.88
C GLY A 33 -3.22 -8.79 38.84
N ASP A 34 -2.98 -9.57 37.79
CA ASP A 34 -3.65 -10.86 37.59
C ASP A 34 -3.28 -11.86 38.73
N PRO A 35 -4.28 -12.47 39.40
CA PRO A 35 -4.03 -13.43 40.49
C PRO A 35 -3.26 -14.68 40.05
N ASN A 36 -3.21 -14.98 38.75
CA ASN A 36 -2.46 -16.11 38.20
C ASN A 36 -1.03 -15.72 37.75
N GLY A 37 -0.60 -14.48 38.00
CA GLY A 37 0.75 -14.00 37.72
C GLY A 37 1.03 -13.67 36.25
N LEU A 38 0.01 -13.56 35.38
CA LEU A 38 0.21 -13.07 34.02
C LEU A 38 0.45 -11.56 34.02
N THR A 39 1.53 -11.15 33.35
CA THR A 39 1.85 -9.74 33.12
C THR A 39 1.66 -9.38 31.65
N ALA A 40 1.41 -8.10 31.37
CA ALA A 40 1.32 -7.61 30.00
C ALA A 40 2.63 -7.87 29.24
N GLU A 41 3.78 -7.70 29.91
CA GLU A 41 5.11 -8.00 29.39
C GLU A 41 5.20 -9.45 28.93
N ASN A 42 4.91 -10.40 29.81
CA ASN A 42 5.03 -11.83 29.53
C ASN A 42 4.16 -12.27 28.35
N VAL A 43 2.98 -11.65 28.17
CA VAL A 43 2.07 -11.99 27.06
C VAL A 43 2.51 -11.30 25.77
N LEU A 44 2.71 -9.99 25.79
CA LEU A 44 2.96 -9.19 24.60
C LEU A 44 4.34 -9.47 24.01
N GLU A 45 5.39 -9.59 24.82
CA GLU A 45 6.73 -9.95 24.34
C GLU A 45 6.74 -11.36 23.76
N LYS A 46 5.98 -12.29 24.36
CA LYS A 46 5.82 -13.64 23.82
C LYS A 46 5.11 -13.60 22.46
N MET A 47 4.07 -12.78 22.30
CA MET A 47 3.41 -12.57 21.00
C MET A 47 4.38 -12.01 19.96
N GLN A 48 5.12 -10.97 20.32
CA GLN A 48 6.14 -10.35 19.46
C GLN A 48 7.21 -11.38 19.05
N SER A 49 7.74 -12.18 19.99
CA SER A 49 8.72 -13.24 19.71
C SER A 49 8.21 -14.32 18.76
N LYS A 50 6.88 -14.51 18.70
CA LYS A 50 6.20 -15.46 17.83
C LYS A 50 5.69 -14.81 16.54
N ASN A 51 6.06 -13.56 16.24
CA ASN A 51 5.57 -12.81 15.08
C ASN A 51 4.03 -12.80 14.99
N ILE A 52 3.34 -12.61 16.13
CA ILE A 52 1.89 -12.40 16.14
C ILE A 52 1.65 -10.90 16.07
N LEU A 53 1.01 -10.46 14.98
CA LEU A 53 0.66 -9.06 14.76
C LEU A 53 -0.52 -8.69 15.65
N TYR A 54 -0.30 -7.74 16.55
CA TYR A 54 -1.29 -7.28 17.51
C TYR A 54 -2.04 -6.05 16.98
N PHE A 55 -3.36 -6.10 17.07
CA PHE A 55 -4.27 -5.03 16.67
C PHE A 55 -5.27 -4.79 17.80
N PHE A 56 -5.58 -3.53 18.10
CA PHE A 56 -6.52 -3.20 19.17
C PHE A 56 -7.77 -2.48 18.65
N GLY A 57 -8.94 -3.01 18.97
CA GLY A 57 -10.23 -2.33 18.74
C GLY A 57 -10.67 -1.64 20.03
N LYS A 58 -10.67 -0.32 20.04
CA LYS A 58 -11.00 0.50 21.21
C LYS A 58 -12.50 0.81 21.23
N ILE A 59 -13.23 0.26 22.20
CA ILE A 59 -14.68 0.52 22.38
C ILE A 59 -14.90 1.76 23.25
N THR A 60 -14.02 2.03 24.22
CA THR A 60 -14.13 3.16 25.16
C THR A 60 -12.78 3.86 25.35
N ASN A 61 -12.79 5.02 26.02
CA ASN A 61 -11.56 5.73 26.38
C ASN A 61 -10.85 5.16 27.63
N TYR A 62 -11.43 4.17 28.32
CA TYR A 62 -10.85 3.62 29.56
C TYR A 62 -9.55 2.84 29.32
N THR A 63 -9.33 2.35 28.10
CA THR A 63 -8.13 1.57 27.74
C THR A 63 -6.93 2.44 27.37
N GLU A 64 -7.03 3.77 27.36
CA GLU A 64 -5.94 4.66 26.89
C GLU A 64 -4.64 4.51 27.66
N LYS A 65 -4.71 4.41 29.00
CA LYS A 65 -3.53 4.21 29.83
C LYS A 65 -2.90 2.83 29.58
N MET A 66 -3.71 1.79 29.41
CA MET A 66 -3.26 0.46 29.01
C MET A 66 -2.55 0.50 27.66
N LEU A 67 -3.11 1.19 26.66
CA LEU A 67 -2.51 1.29 25.33
C LEU A 67 -1.13 1.94 25.38
N LYS A 68 -0.96 3.03 26.16
CA LYS A 68 0.36 3.66 26.37
C LYS A 68 1.38 2.69 26.97
N ILE A 69 0.95 1.86 27.91
CA ILE A 69 1.83 0.85 28.53
C ILE A 69 2.16 -0.27 27.54
N PHE A 70 1.19 -0.77 26.80
CA PHE A 70 1.45 -1.84 25.84
C PHE A 70 2.42 -1.37 24.75
N ARG A 71 2.31 -0.10 24.34
CA ARG A 71 3.25 0.56 23.42
C ARG A 71 4.67 0.64 23.96
N SER A 72 4.86 0.83 25.26
CA SER A 72 6.20 0.81 25.85
C SER A 72 6.84 -0.58 25.90
N ILE A 73 6.02 -1.65 25.79
CA ILE A 73 6.50 -3.04 25.86
C ILE A 73 6.87 -3.55 24.47
N ILE A 74 5.91 -3.55 23.54
CA ILE A 74 6.11 -4.14 22.20
C ILE A 74 6.37 -3.11 21.12
N GLY A 75 6.38 -1.82 21.44
CA GLY A 75 6.35 -0.76 20.45
C GLY A 75 4.92 -0.50 19.97
N GLU A 76 4.83 0.37 18.97
CA GLU A 76 3.55 0.89 18.50
C GLU A 76 2.74 -0.14 17.72
N PHE A 77 1.41 -0.10 17.81
CA PHE A 77 0.53 -1.04 17.10
C PHE A 77 -0.78 -0.36 16.68
N PRO A 78 -1.49 -0.87 15.65
CA PRO A 78 -2.70 -0.24 15.14
C PRO A 78 -3.83 -0.30 16.15
N VAL A 79 -4.49 0.85 16.34
CA VAL A 79 -5.68 1.00 17.17
C VAL A 79 -6.82 1.50 16.29
N PHE A 80 -7.97 0.83 16.35
CA PHE A 80 -9.18 1.22 15.64
C PHE A 80 -10.20 1.77 16.64
N ASP A 81 -10.73 2.94 16.35
CA ASP A 81 -11.73 3.56 17.20
C ASP A 81 -13.13 3.04 16.85
N LEU A 82 -13.68 2.24 17.77
CA LEU A 82 -15.03 1.70 17.75
C LEU A 82 -15.97 2.48 18.69
N VAL A 83 -15.53 3.62 19.23
CA VAL A 83 -16.33 4.47 20.13
C VAL A 83 -17.51 5.06 19.37
N GLY A 84 -18.71 4.88 19.94
CA GLY A 84 -19.92 5.60 19.59
C GLY A 84 -20.53 5.28 18.23
N GLY A 85 -21.80 4.83 18.25
CA GLY A 85 -22.65 4.80 17.05
C GLY A 85 -23.60 3.61 16.98
N ASP A 86 -24.52 3.71 16.02
CA ASP A 86 -25.41 2.66 15.54
C ASP A 86 -24.65 1.31 15.38
N PRO A 87 -25.17 0.19 15.93
CA PRO A 87 -24.59 -1.15 15.78
C PRO A 87 -24.21 -1.52 14.34
N ILE A 88 -24.97 -1.06 13.34
CA ILE A 88 -24.69 -1.33 11.92
C ILE A 88 -23.43 -0.60 11.45
N LYS A 89 -23.25 0.67 11.87
CA LYS A 89 -22.04 1.45 11.56
C LYS A 89 -20.81 0.90 12.29
N LEU A 90 -21.00 0.36 13.49
CA LEU A 90 -19.92 -0.26 14.25
C LEU A 90 -19.45 -1.56 13.59
N LEU A 91 -20.39 -2.36 13.06
CA LEU A 91 -20.08 -3.56 12.26
C LEU A 91 -19.31 -3.20 10.99
N ASP A 92 -19.74 -2.17 10.25
CA ASP A 92 -19.02 -1.71 9.04
C ASP A 92 -17.60 -1.22 9.36
N LYS A 93 -17.44 -0.40 10.41
CA LYS A 93 -16.11 0.03 10.89
C LYS A 93 -15.24 -1.16 11.27
N PHE A 94 -15.79 -2.14 12.00
CA PHE A 94 -15.07 -3.33 12.42
C PHE A 94 -14.64 -4.20 11.23
N VAL A 95 -15.55 -4.47 10.28
CA VAL A 95 -15.25 -5.24 9.07
C VAL A 95 -14.17 -4.55 8.25
N LYS A 96 -14.28 -3.24 8.01
CA LYS A 96 -13.25 -2.46 7.29
C LYS A 96 -11.90 -2.48 8.01
N ALA A 97 -11.89 -2.27 9.32
CA ALA A 97 -10.67 -2.32 10.13
C ALA A 97 -10.01 -3.71 10.09
N THR A 98 -10.82 -4.77 10.18
CA THR A 98 -10.36 -6.16 10.13
C THR A 98 -9.78 -6.50 8.76
N LEU A 99 -10.49 -6.16 7.67
CA LEU A 99 -10.01 -6.37 6.30
C LEU A 99 -8.72 -5.58 6.02
N SER A 100 -8.65 -4.33 6.47
CA SER A 100 -7.45 -3.50 6.34
C SER A 100 -6.27 -4.10 7.10
N SER A 101 -6.51 -4.59 8.31
CA SER A 101 -5.49 -5.21 9.17
C SER A 101 -4.97 -6.53 8.62
N ILE A 102 -5.86 -7.39 8.12
CA ILE A 102 -5.48 -8.64 7.46
C ILE A 102 -4.72 -8.35 6.18
N THR A 103 -5.20 -7.43 5.35
CA THR A 103 -4.51 -7.02 4.12
C THR A 103 -3.11 -6.52 4.46
N TYR A 104 -2.99 -5.61 5.43
CA TYR A 104 -1.71 -5.11 5.92
C TYR A 104 -0.80 -6.23 6.42
N ALA A 105 -1.32 -7.13 7.26
CA ALA A 105 -0.59 -8.25 7.82
C ALA A 105 -0.06 -9.21 6.75
N VAL A 106 -0.91 -9.62 5.81
CA VAL A 106 -0.55 -10.53 4.72
C VAL A 106 0.53 -9.88 3.86
N SER A 107 0.33 -8.63 3.42
CA SER A 107 1.33 -7.88 2.66
C SER A 107 2.65 -7.74 3.43
N LEU A 108 2.61 -7.42 4.72
CA LEU A 108 3.82 -7.26 5.53
C LEU A 108 4.63 -8.56 5.60
N THR A 109 3.93 -9.69 5.82
CA THR A 109 4.56 -11.01 5.89
C THR A 109 5.12 -11.49 4.55
N SER A 110 4.51 -11.11 3.41
CA SER A 110 5.06 -11.43 2.10
C SER A 110 6.31 -10.61 1.76
N ILE A 111 6.42 -9.38 2.28
CA ILE A 111 7.52 -8.45 1.97
C ILE A 111 8.76 -8.65 2.86
N ILE A 112 8.56 -8.88 4.16
CA ILE A 112 9.64 -8.86 5.18
C ILE A 112 10.08 -10.28 5.58
N GLY A 113 9.21 -11.28 5.40
CA GLY A 113 9.38 -12.59 6.02
C GLY A 113 9.20 -12.53 7.55
N SER A 114 9.74 -13.51 8.29
CA SER A 114 9.51 -13.68 9.75
C SER A 114 10.42 -12.83 10.67
N LYS A 115 10.93 -11.68 10.22
CA LYS A 115 11.85 -10.84 11.03
C LYS A 115 11.07 -9.86 11.92
N THR A 116 11.09 -10.11 13.22
CA THR A 116 10.31 -9.40 14.27
C THR A 116 10.64 -7.91 14.42
N LYS A 117 11.92 -7.52 14.41
CA LYS A 117 12.35 -6.13 14.68
C LYS A 117 11.95 -5.14 13.58
N ASP A 118 11.81 -5.60 12.34
CA ASP A 118 11.49 -4.74 11.19
C ASP A 118 10.00 -4.36 11.15
N ILE A 119 9.13 -5.19 11.74
CA ILE A 119 7.67 -4.99 11.78
C ILE A 119 7.27 -3.81 12.67
N TYR A 120 7.90 -3.68 13.85
CA TYR A 120 7.53 -2.65 14.83
C TYR A 120 8.20 -1.28 14.55
N SER A 121 9.36 -1.25 13.90
CA SER A 121 9.98 0.01 13.46
C SER A 121 9.15 0.71 12.35
N LEU A 122 8.48 -0.06 11.51
CA LEU A 122 7.52 0.44 10.51
C LEU A 122 6.30 1.11 11.17
N GLN A 123 5.82 0.56 12.28
CA GLN A 123 4.71 1.13 13.04
C GLN A 123 5.10 2.46 13.68
N GLN A 124 6.36 2.61 14.13
CA GLN A 124 6.87 3.88 14.65
C GLN A 124 6.94 4.98 13.58
N LYS A 125 7.41 4.68 12.36
CA LYS A 125 7.38 5.64 11.23
C LYS A 125 5.97 6.10 10.85
N LYS A 126 4.94 5.32 11.16
CA LYS A 126 3.53 5.67 10.93
C LYS A 126 2.98 6.68 11.96
N LEU A 127 3.68 6.94 13.06
CA LEU A 127 3.26 7.89 14.11
C LEU A 127 3.96 9.23 14.03
N ASP A 128 5.15 9.29 13.43
CA ASP A 128 5.83 10.54 13.06
C ASP A 128 5.22 11.19 11.79
N MET A 129 3.99 10.82 11.43
CA MET A 129 3.29 11.35 10.25
C MET A 129 2.61 12.68 10.56
N ASN A 130 2.61 13.58 9.58
CA ASN A 130 1.85 14.81 9.61
C ASN A 130 0.90 14.88 8.43
N SER A 131 -0.39 14.74 8.70
CA SER A 131 -1.45 14.77 7.68
C SER A 131 -1.71 16.16 7.12
N ASN A 132 -1.21 17.21 7.77
CA ASN A 132 -1.43 18.58 7.33
C ASN A 132 -0.46 18.95 6.21
N GLU A 133 -0.98 19.65 5.21
CA GLU A 133 -0.15 20.21 4.15
C GLU A 133 0.82 21.25 4.76
N PRO A 134 2.12 21.18 4.44
CA PRO A 134 3.09 22.12 5.01
C PRO A 134 2.91 23.52 4.42
N ASP A 135 3.37 24.53 5.14
CA ASP A 135 3.58 25.85 4.54
C ASP A 135 4.77 25.78 3.56
N TRP A 136 4.46 25.85 2.27
CA TRP A 136 5.48 25.76 1.22
C TRP A 136 6.46 26.94 1.26
N ASN A 137 6.13 28.08 1.88
CA ASN A 137 7.02 29.25 1.91
C ASN A 137 8.24 29.04 2.81
N ILE A 138 8.10 28.25 3.87
CA ILE A 138 9.16 28.00 4.86
C ILE A 138 10.06 26.81 4.50
N LEU A 139 9.62 25.94 3.59
CA LEU A 139 10.38 24.77 3.20
C LEU A 139 11.49 25.12 2.18
N PRO A 140 12.70 24.57 2.36
CA PRO A 140 13.82 24.84 1.46
C PRO A 140 13.58 24.23 0.07
N LEU A 141 13.98 24.95 -0.96
CA LEU A 141 14.05 24.41 -2.32
C LEU A 141 15.14 23.33 -2.38
N GLN A 142 14.80 22.19 -2.98
CA GLN A 142 15.72 21.09 -3.23
C GLN A 142 15.83 20.84 -4.73
N GLU A 143 16.96 20.27 -5.12
CA GLU A 143 17.29 19.89 -6.50
C GLU A 143 17.57 18.39 -6.54
N GLY A 144 17.19 17.75 -7.64
CA GLY A 144 17.42 16.35 -7.90
C GLY A 144 17.35 16.04 -9.39
N VAL A 145 17.47 14.76 -9.72
CA VAL A 145 17.32 14.26 -11.10
C VAL A 145 16.13 13.33 -11.11
N VAL A 146 15.13 13.66 -11.93
CA VAL A 146 14.00 12.77 -12.18
C VAL A 146 14.29 11.93 -13.42
N MET A 147 13.95 10.64 -13.35
CA MET A 147 14.22 9.63 -14.37
C MET A 147 12.96 8.81 -14.68
N TRP A 148 12.78 8.40 -15.94
CA TRP A 148 11.64 7.60 -16.38
C TRP A 148 11.90 6.86 -17.70
N TYR A 149 11.03 5.90 -18.03
CA TYR A 149 11.01 5.19 -19.32
C TYR A 149 9.93 5.74 -20.24
N HIS A 150 10.16 5.78 -21.56
CA HIS A 150 9.05 6.02 -22.48
C HIS A 150 7.98 4.94 -22.36
N ILE A 151 6.74 5.33 -22.65
CA ILE A 151 5.62 4.38 -22.68
C ILE A 151 5.78 3.56 -23.97
N PRO A 152 5.78 2.22 -23.89
CA PRO A 152 5.80 1.36 -25.08
C PRO A 152 4.66 1.69 -26.03
N ASP A 153 4.86 1.54 -27.34
CA ASP A 153 3.78 1.68 -28.32
C ASP A 153 3.10 0.34 -28.61
N THR A 154 3.86 -0.74 -28.48
CA THR A 154 3.46 -2.11 -28.82
C THR A 154 3.55 -3.09 -27.65
N LEU A 155 2.88 -4.23 -27.79
CA LEU A 155 2.96 -5.30 -26.80
C LEU A 155 4.33 -5.98 -26.80
N ASP A 156 5.02 -6.01 -27.94
CA ASP A 156 6.33 -6.65 -28.05
C ASP A 156 7.39 -5.84 -27.32
N GLU A 157 7.38 -4.50 -27.45
CA GLU A 157 8.22 -3.60 -26.65
C GLU A 157 7.94 -3.73 -25.15
N LEU A 158 6.66 -3.82 -24.75
CA LEU A 158 6.31 -4.04 -23.34
C LEU A 158 6.88 -5.36 -22.80
N LYS A 159 6.99 -6.40 -23.62
CA LYS A 159 7.51 -7.72 -23.22
C LYS A 159 9.03 -7.83 -23.31
N ASP A 160 9.68 -6.96 -24.07
CA ASP A 160 11.14 -6.96 -24.21
C ASP A 160 11.80 -6.50 -22.92
N SER A 161 12.62 -7.37 -22.33
CA SER A 161 13.40 -7.06 -21.13
C SER A 161 14.41 -5.94 -21.35
N ASN A 162 14.88 -5.73 -22.59
CA ASN A 162 15.83 -4.67 -22.90
C ASN A 162 15.17 -3.30 -23.00
N TYR A 163 13.86 -3.22 -23.22
CA TYR A 163 13.17 -1.93 -23.33
C TYR A 163 13.28 -1.12 -22.03
N PHE A 164 13.21 -1.80 -20.89
CA PHE A 164 13.31 -1.21 -19.55
C PHE A 164 14.74 -1.24 -18.98
N ASP A 165 15.75 -1.41 -19.82
CA ASP A 165 17.15 -1.31 -19.40
C ASP A 165 17.52 0.12 -18.98
N LYS A 166 18.43 0.25 -18.01
CA LYS A 166 18.89 1.55 -17.49
C LYS A 166 19.42 2.50 -18.58
N SER A 167 19.97 1.96 -19.67
CA SER A 167 20.46 2.75 -20.81
C SER A 167 19.35 3.50 -21.55
N ASN A 168 18.09 3.06 -21.41
CA ASN A 168 16.92 3.70 -22.02
C ASN A 168 16.22 4.69 -21.08
N LEU A 169 16.81 5.03 -19.92
CA LEU A 169 16.26 6.00 -19.00
C LEU A 169 16.44 7.43 -19.54
N PHE A 170 15.32 8.14 -19.56
CA PHE A 170 15.31 9.59 -19.73
C PHE A 170 15.53 10.23 -18.39
N SER A 171 16.20 11.38 -18.37
CA SER A 171 16.42 12.12 -17.14
C SER A 171 16.40 13.62 -17.37
N GLU A 172 15.87 14.36 -16.40
CA GLU A 172 15.90 15.83 -16.38
C GLU A 172 16.17 16.34 -14.95
N SER A 173 16.74 17.53 -14.83
CA SER A 173 16.88 18.21 -13.54
C SER A 173 15.51 18.60 -13.00
N PHE A 174 15.29 18.40 -11.71
CA PHE A 174 14.01 18.61 -11.06
C PHE A 174 14.17 19.38 -9.75
N SER A 175 13.36 20.43 -9.59
CA SER A 175 13.43 21.33 -8.44
C SER A 175 12.10 21.34 -7.70
N PHE A 176 12.15 21.09 -6.40
CA PHE A 176 10.95 20.80 -5.63
C PHE A 176 11.06 21.24 -4.18
N LYS A 177 9.91 21.31 -3.50
CA LYS A 177 9.83 21.32 -2.04
C LYS A 177 9.16 20.03 -1.58
N ILE A 178 9.55 19.53 -0.41
CA ILE A 178 9.02 18.30 0.18
C ILE A 178 8.83 18.51 1.69
N ALA A 179 7.75 17.95 2.24
CA ALA A 179 7.51 17.93 3.67
C ALA A 179 8.60 17.13 4.41
N SER A 180 8.95 17.56 5.62
CA SER A 180 9.91 16.86 6.49
C SER A 180 9.35 15.52 7.01
N GLN A 181 8.04 15.43 7.19
CA GLN A 181 7.32 14.26 7.69
C GLN A 181 6.40 13.68 6.61
N PRO A 182 6.26 12.35 6.53
CA PRO A 182 5.29 11.74 5.64
C PRO A 182 3.87 12.04 6.13
N PHE A 183 2.90 12.15 5.22
CA PHE A 183 1.49 12.33 5.58
C PHE A 183 0.71 11.01 5.57
N SER A 184 1.27 9.98 4.94
CA SER A 184 0.66 8.65 4.86
C SER A 184 1.74 7.58 4.75
N ALA A 185 1.43 6.36 5.19
CA ALA A 185 2.32 5.21 5.06
C ALA A 185 1.53 3.94 4.76
N GLY A 186 1.95 3.24 3.72
CA GLY A 186 1.52 1.89 3.37
C GLY A 186 2.44 0.83 3.97
N VAL A 187 2.36 -0.39 3.44
CA VAL A 187 3.20 -1.51 3.88
C VAL A 187 4.64 -1.34 3.41
N GLU A 188 4.83 -0.88 2.17
CA GLU A 188 6.17 -0.77 1.56
C GLU A 188 6.76 0.63 1.58
N LYS A 189 5.91 1.66 1.50
CA LYS A 189 6.33 3.04 1.26
C LYS A 189 5.64 4.01 2.22
N CYS A 190 6.34 5.07 2.60
CA CYS A 190 5.73 6.29 3.14
C CYS A 190 5.57 7.33 2.02
N ALA A 191 4.58 8.20 2.15
CA ALA A 191 4.22 9.25 1.20
C ALA A 191 4.38 10.62 1.86
N TYR A 192 5.04 11.53 1.16
CA TYR A 192 5.32 12.90 1.57
C TYR A 192 4.59 13.87 0.65
N PHE A 193 4.10 14.97 1.22
CA PHE A 193 3.66 16.08 0.39
C PHE A 193 4.86 16.66 -0.32
N ALA A 194 4.72 16.94 -1.62
CA ALA A 194 5.72 17.64 -2.38
C ALA A 194 5.09 18.66 -3.33
N PHE A 195 5.92 19.59 -3.79
CA PHE A 195 5.48 20.68 -4.63
C PHE A 195 6.52 20.95 -5.72
N ASP A 196 6.10 20.84 -6.98
CA ASP A 196 6.88 21.21 -8.16
C ASP A 196 6.66 22.70 -8.44
N ILE A 197 7.69 23.50 -8.15
CA ILE A 197 7.64 24.97 -8.24
C ILE A 197 7.92 25.46 -9.65
N LYS A 198 8.70 24.71 -10.44
CA LYS A 198 9.14 25.15 -11.77
C LYS A 198 8.10 24.84 -12.85
N SER A 199 7.20 23.88 -12.61
CA SER A 199 6.06 23.66 -13.49
C SER A 199 5.12 24.88 -13.55
N ASN A 200 4.56 25.15 -14.74
CA ASN A 200 3.53 26.17 -14.93
C ASN A 200 2.25 25.52 -15.48
N PRO A 201 1.14 25.50 -14.71
CA PRO A 201 1.03 25.93 -13.31
C PRO A 201 1.80 25.00 -12.37
N ALA A 202 2.19 25.52 -11.19
CA ALA A 202 2.85 24.74 -10.16
C ALA A 202 2.00 23.53 -9.73
N LYS A 203 2.62 22.38 -9.52
CA LYS A 203 1.92 21.11 -9.33
C LYS A 203 2.11 20.57 -7.92
N ASN A 204 0.98 20.17 -7.32
CA ASN A 204 0.98 19.39 -6.09
C ASN A 204 1.34 17.95 -6.40
N MET A 205 2.34 17.44 -5.70
CA MET A 205 2.91 16.12 -5.93
C MET A 205 2.90 15.29 -4.65
N VAL A 206 3.07 13.99 -4.83
CA VAL A 206 3.37 13.04 -3.77
C VAL A 206 4.71 12.40 -4.08
N MET A 207 5.60 12.38 -3.10
CA MET A 207 6.85 11.63 -3.17
C MET A 207 6.76 10.43 -2.23
N LYS A 208 7.10 9.24 -2.71
CA LYS A 208 7.02 8.01 -1.93
C LYS A 208 8.41 7.40 -1.76
N GLU A 209 8.76 7.07 -0.53
CA GLU A 209 10.02 6.45 -0.16
C GLU A 209 9.76 5.06 0.39
N TYR A 210 10.55 4.06 -0.04
CA TYR A 210 10.49 2.73 0.54
C TYR A 210 10.94 2.73 2.00
N LEU A 211 10.14 2.10 2.85
CA LEU A 211 10.44 1.98 4.27
C LEU A 211 11.62 1.04 4.55
N TYR A 212 11.81 0.03 3.69
CA TYR A 212 12.91 -0.93 3.73
C TYR A 212 13.53 -1.11 2.35
N VAL A 213 14.84 -0.97 2.27
CA VAL A 213 15.59 -0.98 1.01
C VAL A 213 16.41 -2.28 0.82
N GLY A 214 16.47 -3.16 1.83
CA GLY A 214 17.22 -4.42 1.72
C GLY A 214 18.73 -4.22 1.62
N ARG A 215 19.44 -5.27 1.20
CA ARG A 215 20.88 -5.23 0.88
C ARG A 215 21.15 -4.90 -0.60
N ASN A 216 20.11 -4.87 -1.42
CA ASN A 216 20.24 -4.62 -2.85
C ASN A 216 20.35 -3.11 -3.11
N ASP A 217 20.84 -2.75 -4.29
CA ASP A 217 20.87 -1.37 -4.75
C ASP A 217 19.45 -0.76 -4.67
N PRO A 218 19.24 0.28 -3.84
CA PRO A 218 17.99 1.00 -3.76
C PRO A 218 17.43 1.37 -5.13
N PHE A 219 18.31 1.75 -6.06
CA PHE A 219 17.96 2.30 -7.36
C PHE A 219 17.08 1.35 -8.19
N GLU A 220 17.46 0.07 -8.26
CA GLU A 220 16.73 -0.96 -9.02
C GLU A 220 15.28 -1.09 -8.54
N LYS A 221 15.08 -1.07 -7.23
CA LYS A 221 13.75 -1.19 -6.63
C LYS A 221 12.82 -0.03 -7.02
N TYR A 222 13.38 1.15 -7.22
CA TYR A 222 12.61 2.30 -7.71
C TYR A 222 12.39 2.23 -9.22
N LEU A 223 13.35 1.72 -10.01
CA LEU A 223 13.16 1.49 -11.44
C LEU A 223 12.07 0.46 -11.71
N GLU A 224 12.04 -0.64 -10.97
CA GLU A 224 10.95 -1.63 -11.02
C GLU A 224 9.58 -0.97 -10.81
N ALA A 225 9.48 -0.02 -9.87
CA ALA A 225 8.23 0.70 -9.61
C ALA A 225 7.83 1.64 -10.75
N VAL A 226 8.81 2.30 -11.39
CA VAL A 226 8.57 3.15 -12.57
C VAL A 226 8.14 2.29 -13.77
N GLU A 227 8.78 1.16 -13.99
CA GLU A 227 8.39 0.17 -15.01
C GLU A 227 6.95 -0.31 -14.79
N VAL A 228 6.61 -0.75 -13.58
CA VAL A 228 5.24 -1.20 -13.23
C VAL A 228 4.21 -0.12 -13.52
N SER A 229 4.46 1.13 -13.12
CA SER A 229 3.58 2.27 -13.42
C SER A 229 3.44 2.50 -14.92
N THR A 230 4.53 2.41 -15.68
CA THR A 230 4.57 2.62 -17.14
C THR A 230 3.77 1.53 -17.88
N VAL A 231 3.94 0.26 -17.50
CA VAL A 231 3.22 -0.88 -18.06
C VAL A 231 1.72 -0.79 -17.75
N ALA A 232 1.35 -0.45 -16.51
CA ALA A 232 -0.05 -0.28 -16.14
C ALA A 232 -0.70 0.88 -16.91
N HIS A 233 0.02 2.00 -17.07
CA HIS A 233 -0.44 3.14 -17.85
C HIS A 233 -0.66 2.76 -19.33
N PHE A 234 0.28 2.05 -19.96
CA PHE A 234 0.12 1.55 -21.32
C PHE A 234 -1.14 0.69 -21.49
N LEU A 235 -1.33 -0.29 -20.61
CA LEU A 235 -2.47 -1.22 -20.68
C LEU A 235 -3.80 -0.51 -20.44
N ALA A 236 -3.82 0.47 -19.53
CA ALA A 236 -4.98 1.34 -19.31
C ALA A 236 -5.32 2.18 -20.55
N THR A 237 -4.31 2.73 -21.24
CA THR A 237 -4.51 3.43 -22.50
C THR A 237 -5.12 2.51 -23.55
N LYS A 238 -4.61 1.28 -23.73
CA LYS A 238 -5.19 0.31 -24.67
C LYS A 238 -6.61 -0.12 -24.29
N PHE A 239 -6.89 -0.29 -23.00
CA PHE A 239 -8.24 -0.56 -22.49
C PHE A 239 -9.21 0.59 -22.81
N ASN A 240 -8.78 1.84 -22.57
CA ASN A 240 -9.62 3.02 -22.73
C ASN A 240 -10.05 3.27 -24.19
N LEU A 241 -9.21 2.90 -25.16
CA LEU A 241 -9.58 2.94 -26.59
C LEU A 241 -10.86 2.13 -26.87
N ILE A 242 -11.00 0.97 -26.22
CA ILE A 242 -12.16 0.09 -26.36
C ILE A 242 -13.30 0.55 -25.43
N ALA A 243 -12.96 1.01 -24.23
CA ALA A 243 -13.93 1.44 -23.23
C ALA A 243 -14.77 2.63 -23.71
N GLU A 244 -14.15 3.60 -24.39
CA GLU A 244 -14.80 4.78 -24.94
C GLU A 244 -15.89 4.42 -25.96
N GLN A 245 -15.58 3.50 -26.88
CA GLN A 245 -16.53 3.04 -27.90
C GLN A 245 -17.71 2.27 -27.32
N LYS A 246 -17.55 1.72 -26.11
CA LYS A 246 -18.52 0.85 -25.45
C LYS A 246 -19.15 1.49 -24.22
N SER A 247 -18.96 2.78 -23.97
CA SER A 247 -19.51 3.47 -22.78
C SER A 247 -19.17 2.72 -21.49
N ILE A 248 -17.92 2.24 -21.36
CA ILE A 248 -17.39 1.62 -20.15
C ILE A 248 -16.61 2.70 -19.37
N PRO A 249 -16.71 2.73 -18.02
CA PRO A 249 -15.86 3.57 -17.17
C PRO A 249 -14.39 3.58 -17.59
N LYS A 250 -13.80 4.77 -17.77
CA LYS A 250 -12.37 4.91 -18.11
C LYS A 250 -11.52 4.63 -16.88
N ILE A 251 -10.39 3.96 -17.10
CA ILE A 251 -9.41 3.63 -16.07
C ILE A 251 -8.08 4.24 -16.47
N ASN A 252 -7.53 5.11 -15.63
CA ASN A 252 -6.25 5.76 -15.87
C ASN A 252 -5.31 5.47 -14.71
N PHE A 253 -4.00 5.44 -15.00
CA PHE A 253 -2.97 5.39 -13.97
C PHE A 253 -2.18 6.68 -13.94
N LEU A 254 -1.89 7.16 -12.73
CA LEU A 254 -0.85 8.14 -12.51
C LEU A 254 0.48 7.60 -13.03
N TYR A 255 1.24 8.49 -13.63
CA TYR A 255 2.55 8.19 -14.16
C TYR A 255 3.60 8.53 -13.10
N ALA A 256 4.26 7.49 -12.59
CA ALA A 256 5.30 7.62 -11.59
C ALA A 256 6.67 7.79 -12.26
N LYS A 257 7.49 8.71 -11.74
CA LYS A 257 8.89 8.87 -12.12
C LYS A 257 9.81 8.58 -10.93
N LEU A 258 11.07 8.23 -11.18
CA LEU A 258 12.08 8.06 -10.12
C LEU A 258 12.82 9.37 -9.89
N LEU A 259 12.83 9.87 -8.67
CA LEU A 259 13.63 11.02 -8.26
C LEU A 259 14.84 10.56 -7.44
N ARG A 260 16.05 10.94 -7.87
CA ARG A 260 17.29 10.80 -7.10
C ARG A 260 17.72 12.16 -6.56
N CYS A 261 17.94 12.22 -5.24
CA CYS A 261 18.37 13.42 -4.52
C CYS A 261 19.69 13.16 -3.78
N GLY A 262 20.51 14.19 -3.56
CA GLY A 262 21.76 14.09 -2.79
C GLY A 262 23.01 13.89 -3.65
N THR A 263 24.19 14.01 -3.02
CA THR A 263 25.50 13.77 -3.65
C THR A 263 25.87 12.28 -3.62
N ILE A 264 26.68 11.86 -4.59
CA ILE A 264 27.00 10.46 -4.94
C ILE A 264 27.53 9.63 -3.75
N ASP A 265 28.03 10.27 -2.69
CA ASP A 265 28.93 9.57 -1.77
C ASP A 265 28.34 9.22 -0.38
N LEU A 266 27.33 9.93 0.18
CA LEU A 266 26.85 9.63 1.56
C LEU A 266 25.37 9.88 1.91
N CYS A 267 24.58 10.59 1.09
CA CYS A 267 23.17 10.95 1.40
C CYS A 267 22.20 10.77 0.21
N THR A 268 22.51 9.88 -0.74
CA THR A 268 21.62 9.67 -1.89
C THR A 268 20.28 9.08 -1.43
N ARG A 269 19.20 9.82 -1.67
CA ARG A 269 17.82 9.39 -1.40
C ARG A 269 17.08 9.23 -2.71
N TYR A 270 16.14 8.29 -2.71
CA TYR A 270 15.33 7.97 -3.87
C TYR A 270 13.86 8.06 -3.50
N TYR A 271 13.05 8.53 -4.45
CA TYR A 271 11.60 8.58 -4.31
C TYR A 271 10.96 8.15 -5.62
N THR A 272 9.77 7.53 -5.57
CA THR A 272 8.85 7.61 -6.71
C THR A 272 8.02 8.88 -6.58
N ILE A 273 7.86 9.64 -7.65
CA ILE A 273 7.11 10.90 -7.65
C ILE A 273 5.92 10.82 -8.60
N GLU A 274 4.79 11.37 -8.19
CA GLU A 274 3.55 11.40 -8.96
C GLU A 274 2.68 12.61 -8.58
N LEU A 275 1.64 12.87 -9.37
CA LEU A 275 0.67 13.92 -9.04
C LEU A 275 -0.13 13.55 -7.79
N ARG A 276 -0.40 14.55 -6.94
CA ARG A 276 -1.26 14.35 -5.79
C ARG A 276 -2.71 14.21 -6.24
N LEU A 277 -3.34 13.11 -5.84
CA LEU A 277 -4.80 12.94 -5.91
C LEU A 277 -5.46 13.90 -4.91
N LYS A 278 -6.43 14.69 -5.37
CA LYS A 278 -7.14 15.70 -4.55
C LYS A 278 -8.63 15.37 -4.42
N ASP A 279 -9.21 15.90 -3.35
CA ASP A 279 -10.66 16.15 -3.22
C ASP A 279 -11.57 14.92 -3.39
N THR A 280 -11.06 13.71 -3.14
CA THR A 280 -11.83 12.47 -3.19
C THR A 280 -11.17 11.41 -2.31
N ASP A 281 -12.00 10.55 -1.71
CA ASP A 281 -11.53 9.45 -0.88
C ASP A 281 -10.67 8.47 -1.67
N TYR A 282 -9.46 8.23 -1.16
CA TYR A 282 -8.57 7.19 -1.66
C TYR A 282 -9.12 5.82 -1.28
N LYS A 283 -9.24 4.93 -2.26
CA LYS A 283 -9.80 3.58 -2.09
C LYS A 283 -8.85 2.52 -2.65
N ARG A 284 -8.85 1.35 -2.02
CA ARG A 284 -8.29 0.12 -2.58
C ARG A 284 -9.46 -0.77 -3.00
N PHE A 285 -9.48 -1.17 -4.26
CA PHE A 285 -10.59 -1.94 -4.84
C PHE A 285 -10.31 -3.43 -4.82
N ASN A 286 -9.06 -3.83 -5.13
CA ASN A 286 -8.57 -5.19 -4.97
C ASN A 286 -7.11 -5.20 -4.54
N THR A 287 -6.60 -6.39 -4.20
CA THR A 287 -5.20 -6.60 -3.78
C THR A 287 -4.47 -7.52 -4.75
N ASN A 288 -3.13 -7.53 -4.69
CA ASN A 288 -2.30 -8.54 -5.37
C ASN A 288 -2.38 -9.94 -4.73
N THR A 289 -3.25 -10.15 -3.74
CA THR A 289 -3.51 -11.45 -3.10
C THR A 289 -4.84 -12.06 -3.50
N GLY A 290 -5.53 -11.46 -4.48
CA GLY A 290 -6.83 -11.94 -4.97
C GLY A 290 -8.03 -11.51 -4.11
N VAL A 291 -7.82 -10.63 -3.13
CA VAL A 291 -8.90 -10.11 -2.28
C VAL A 291 -9.56 -8.92 -2.98
N ILE A 292 -10.87 -9.02 -3.21
CA ILE A 292 -11.70 -7.89 -3.66
C ILE A 292 -12.18 -7.16 -2.42
N VAL A 293 -11.73 -5.92 -2.25
CA VAL A 293 -12.08 -5.05 -1.11
C VAL A 293 -13.37 -4.28 -1.40
N GLU A 294 -13.47 -3.71 -2.60
CA GLU A 294 -14.66 -3.00 -3.07
C GLU A 294 -14.90 -3.34 -4.54
N LEU A 295 -15.97 -4.08 -4.82
CA LEU A 295 -16.26 -4.57 -6.16
C LEU A 295 -16.62 -3.42 -7.10
N ARG A 296 -15.84 -3.28 -8.17
CA ARG A 296 -16.15 -2.45 -9.34
C ARG A 296 -16.03 -3.29 -10.61
N PRO A 297 -17.14 -3.56 -11.32
CA PRO A 297 -17.11 -4.42 -12.50
C PRO A 297 -16.10 -4.00 -13.57
N ALA A 298 -15.89 -2.68 -13.75
CA ALA A 298 -14.95 -2.15 -14.72
C ALA A 298 -13.49 -2.46 -14.35
N LEU A 299 -13.14 -2.41 -13.07
CA LEU A 299 -11.80 -2.71 -12.58
C LEU A 299 -11.48 -4.20 -12.69
N GLU A 300 -12.43 -5.06 -12.34
CA GLU A 300 -12.28 -6.52 -12.52
C GLU A 300 -12.16 -6.90 -14.00
N ALA A 301 -12.94 -6.24 -14.86
CA ALA A 301 -12.84 -6.41 -16.31
C ALA A 301 -11.52 -5.86 -16.88
N PHE A 302 -10.94 -4.83 -16.27
CA PHE A 302 -9.63 -4.31 -16.66
C PHE A 302 -8.50 -5.30 -16.33
N SER A 303 -8.47 -5.85 -15.12
CA SER A 303 -7.50 -6.91 -14.77
C SER A 303 -7.61 -8.08 -15.77
N HIS A 304 -8.83 -8.55 -16.06
CA HIS A 304 -9.06 -9.57 -17.07
C HIS A 304 -8.60 -9.15 -18.48
N PHE A 305 -8.92 -7.91 -18.90
CA PHE A 305 -8.43 -7.39 -20.17
C PHE A 305 -6.90 -7.44 -20.26
N THR A 306 -6.18 -7.05 -19.20
CA THR A 306 -4.70 -7.08 -19.23
C THR A 306 -4.16 -8.50 -19.44
N TYR A 307 -4.78 -9.51 -18.81
CA TYR A 307 -4.42 -10.91 -19.02
C TYR A 307 -4.67 -11.37 -20.45
N VAL A 308 -5.84 -11.08 -21.02
CA VAL A 308 -6.18 -11.48 -22.40
C VAL A 308 -5.35 -10.72 -23.43
N TYR A 309 -5.22 -9.40 -23.28
CA TYR A 309 -4.48 -8.54 -24.19
C TYR A 309 -3.00 -8.93 -24.27
N THR A 310 -2.39 -9.27 -23.13
CA THR A 310 -1.00 -9.72 -23.09
C THR A 310 -0.81 -11.21 -23.43
N LYS A 311 -1.87 -11.92 -23.83
CA LYS A 311 -1.89 -13.36 -24.16
C LYS A 311 -1.42 -14.23 -22.99
N GLY A 312 -1.84 -13.86 -21.77
CA GLY A 312 -1.51 -14.57 -20.53
C GLY A 312 -0.13 -14.27 -19.96
N TYR A 313 0.62 -13.34 -20.55
CA TYR A 313 1.95 -12.97 -20.06
C TYR A 313 1.92 -12.31 -18.68
N LEU A 314 0.96 -11.42 -18.44
CA LEU A 314 0.81 -10.74 -17.15
C LEU A 314 -0.63 -10.36 -16.83
N VAL A 315 -0.89 -10.00 -15.57
CA VAL A 315 -2.14 -9.39 -15.10
C VAL A 315 -1.84 -8.23 -14.15
N VAL A 316 -2.53 -7.11 -14.35
CA VAL A 316 -2.46 -5.94 -13.45
C VAL A 316 -3.47 -6.12 -12.31
N CYS A 317 -3.02 -5.91 -11.08
CA CYS A 317 -3.77 -6.05 -9.84
C CYS A 317 -3.36 -4.96 -8.83
N ASP A 318 -3.81 -5.08 -7.58
CA ASP A 318 -3.68 -4.05 -6.53
C ASP A 318 -4.21 -2.68 -6.98
N LEU A 319 -5.43 -2.69 -7.53
CA LEU A 319 -6.08 -1.51 -8.09
C LEU A 319 -6.53 -0.58 -6.96
N GLN A 320 -5.92 0.59 -6.87
CA GLN A 320 -6.15 1.58 -5.81
C GLN A 320 -5.98 3.00 -6.33
N GLY A 321 -6.70 3.96 -5.76
CA GLY A 321 -6.70 5.36 -6.18
C GLY A 321 -8.03 6.04 -5.88
N ILE A 322 -8.49 6.92 -6.76
CA ILE A 322 -9.76 7.63 -6.63
C ILE A 322 -10.74 7.26 -7.74
N GLU A 323 -12.02 7.41 -7.43
CA GLU A 323 -13.15 7.24 -8.34
C GLU A 323 -13.95 8.53 -8.39
N VAL A 324 -14.04 9.16 -9.58
CA VAL A 324 -14.74 10.43 -9.79
C VAL A 324 -15.61 10.30 -11.03
N ASN A 325 -16.94 10.46 -10.88
CA ASN A 325 -17.91 10.40 -11.97
C ASN A 325 -17.73 9.16 -12.88
N ASP A 326 -17.69 7.97 -12.25
CA ASP A 326 -17.46 6.68 -12.92
C ASP A 326 -16.18 6.62 -13.76
N LYS A 327 -15.14 7.36 -13.35
CA LYS A 327 -13.79 7.29 -13.90
C LYS A 327 -12.81 7.01 -12.79
N PHE A 328 -11.84 6.18 -13.09
CA PHE A 328 -10.81 5.78 -12.13
C PHE A 328 -9.50 6.47 -12.46
N LEU A 329 -8.87 7.02 -11.42
CA LEU A 329 -7.48 7.47 -11.47
C LEU A 329 -6.71 6.72 -10.38
N LEU A 330 -5.94 5.74 -10.83
CA LEU A 330 -5.27 4.74 -10.01
C LEU A 330 -3.78 5.03 -9.87
N THR A 331 -3.14 4.43 -8.87
CA THR A 331 -1.69 4.51 -8.61
C THR A 331 -1.20 3.23 -7.91
N ASP A 332 0.12 3.05 -7.83
CA ASP A 332 0.81 1.92 -7.20
C ASP A 332 0.18 0.54 -7.54
N PRO A 333 0.03 0.18 -8.84
CA PRO A 333 -0.43 -1.15 -9.19
C PRO A 333 0.62 -2.21 -8.83
N ALA A 334 0.18 -3.46 -8.78
CA ALA A 334 1.03 -4.64 -8.82
C ALA A 334 0.82 -5.42 -10.12
N ILE A 335 1.82 -6.18 -10.54
CA ILE A 335 1.75 -7.01 -11.75
C ILE A 335 2.19 -8.42 -11.40
N HIS A 336 1.34 -9.40 -11.69
CA HIS A 336 1.78 -10.79 -11.76
C HIS A 336 2.17 -11.11 -13.19
N CYS A 337 3.35 -11.68 -13.38
CA CYS A 337 3.92 -11.99 -14.70
C CYS A 337 4.46 -13.41 -14.72
N ILE A 338 4.43 -14.07 -15.86
CA ILE A 338 5.08 -15.38 -16.02
C ILE A 338 6.59 -15.31 -15.79
N ASP A 339 7.20 -14.16 -16.08
CA ASP A 339 8.56 -13.86 -15.65
C ASP A 339 8.53 -13.41 -14.19
N SER A 340 8.92 -14.30 -13.29
CA SER A 340 8.89 -14.07 -11.84
C SER A 340 9.99 -13.12 -11.34
N LEU A 341 10.97 -12.77 -12.17
CA LEU A 341 12.06 -11.87 -11.78
C LEU A 341 11.76 -10.40 -12.12
N ARG A 342 10.75 -10.15 -12.96
CA ARG A 342 10.31 -8.81 -13.36
C ARG A 342 9.28 -8.24 -12.39
N PHE A 343 9.12 -6.91 -12.35
CA PHE A 343 8.09 -6.19 -11.57
C PHE A 343 8.20 -6.29 -10.04
N GLY A 344 9.37 -6.66 -9.52
CA GLY A 344 9.67 -6.62 -8.10
C GLY A 344 8.86 -7.58 -7.24
N ARG A 345 8.87 -7.35 -5.92
CA ARG A 345 8.40 -8.32 -4.91
C ARG A 345 6.90 -8.58 -4.90
N THR A 346 6.10 -7.69 -5.48
CA THR A 346 4.65 -7.86 -5.55
C THR A 346 4.23 -8.81 -6.66
N ASN A 347 5.16 -9.19 -7.56
CA ASN A 347 4.97 -10.22 -8.56
C ASN A 347 5.04 -11.61 -7.92
N LEU A 348 3.89 -12.29 -7.85
CA LEU A 348 3.77 -13.65 -7.34
C LEU A 348 3.86 -14.70 -8.46
N GLY A 349 4.35 -14.30 -9.62
CA GLY A 349 4.62 -15.16 -10.77
C GLY A 349 3.36 -15.77 -11.37
N GLU A 350 3.57 -16.89 -12.07
CA GLU A 350 2.50 -17.73 -12.61
C GLU A 350 1.54 -18.23 -11.50
N LYS A 351 2.02 -18.45 -10.28
CA LYS A 351 1.16 -18.80 -9.13
C LYS A 351 0.18 -17.67 -8.80
N GLY A 352 0.64 -16.42 -8.82
CA GLY A 352 -0.22 -15.25 -8.66
C GLY A 352 -1.30 -15.19 -9.72
N ILE A 353 -0.92 -15.39 -10.99
CA ILE A 353 -1.87 -15.44 -12.11
C ILE A 353 -2.92 -16.55 -11.89
N ASN A 354 -2.47 -17.78 -11.64
CA ASN A 354 -3.36 -18.94 -11.58
C ASN A 354 -4.23 -18.97 -10.31
N GLN A 355 -3.64 -18.76 -9.15
CA GLN A 355 -4.30 -18.98 -7.86
C GLN A 355 -5.00 -17.74 -7.31
N LEU A 356 -4.49 -16.54 -7.63
CA LEU A 356 -4.99 -15.30 -7.03
C LEU A 356 -5.91 -14.55 -8.01
N PHE A 357 -5.60 -14.59 -9.30
CA PHE A 357 -6.45 -13.99 -10.33
C PHE A 357 -7.41 -15.01 -10.96
N LEU A 358 -6.93 -16.01 -11.72
CA LEU A 358 -7.78 -16.89 -12.52
C LEU A 358 -8.80 -17.67 -11.67
N ALA A 359 -8.38 -18.26 -10.55
CA ALA A 359 -9.28 -19.01 -9.68
C ALA A 359 -10.42 -18.16 -9.08
N ASN A 360 -10.16 -16.87 -8.82
CA ASN A 360 -11.08 -15.99 -8.10
C ASN A 360 -11.90 -15.08 -9.02
N HIS A 361 -11.42 -14.79 -10.23
CA HIS A 361 -12.13 -13.93 -11.18
C HIS A 361 -13.45 -14.57 -11.61
N ARG A 362 -14.48 -13.74 -11.76
CA ARG A 362 -15.78 -14.10 -12.33
C ARG A 362 -16.12 -13.11 -13.42
N CYS A 363 -16.30 -13.61 -14.64
CA CYS A 363 -16.64 -12.77 -15.77
C CYS A 363 -17.94 -12.00 -15.51
N ASN A 364 -17.88 -10.68 -15.66
CA ASN A 364 -19.03 -9.80 -15.52
C ASN A 364 -19.50 -9.27 -16.90
N ASP A 365 -20.57 -8.45 -16.90
CA ASP A 365 -21.14 -7.95 -18.14
C ASP A 365 -20.21 -7.02 -18.93
N ILE A 366 -19.26 -6.36 -18.25
CA ILE A 366 -18.22 -5.57 -18.93
C ILE A 366 -17.22 -6.51 -19.63
N CYS A 367 -16.83 -7.62 -19.01
CA CYS A 367 -15.99 -8.64 -19.65
C CYS A 367 -16.64 -9.16 -20.94
N LYS A 368 -17.95 -9.45 -20.90
CA LYS A 368 -18.75 -9.87 -22.06
C LYS A 368 -18.82 -8.76 -23.12
N LYS A 369 -19.06 -7.51 -22.70
CA LYS A 369 -19.13 -6.33 -23.60
C LYS A 369 -17.81 -6.09 -24.32
N LEU A 370 -16.70 -6.33 -23.64
CA LEU A 370 -15.33 -6.29 -24.19
C LEU A 370 -15.00 -7.51 -25.08
N LYS A 371 -15.86 -8.53 -25.12
CA LYS A 371 -15.65 -9.80 -25.85
C LYS A 371 -14.36 -10.51 -25.42
N LEU A 372 -14.03 -10.44 -24.13
CA LEU A 372 -12.89 -11.15 -23.57
C LEU A 372 -13.14 -12.66 -23.61
N ARG A 373 -12.07 -13.45 -23.77
CA ARG A 373 -12.16 -14.90 -23.63
C ARG A 373 -12.71 -15.22 -22.24
N HIS A 374 -13.74 -16.06 -22.15
CA HIS A 374 -14.36 -16.37 -20.87
C HIS A 374 -13.36 -17.01 -19.89
N ILE A 375 -13.38 -16.56 -18.64
CA ILE A 375 -12.66 -17.13 -17.51
C ILE A 375 -13.70 -17.37 -16.43
N ASN A 376 -13.88 -18.65 -16.07
CA ASN A 376 -14.76 -19.19 -15.04
C ASN A 376 -16.23 -18.74 -15.08
#